data_AF-A0A934CVK1-F1
#
_entry.id   AF-A0A934CVK1-F1
#
_cell.length_a   1.000
_cell.length_b   1.000
_cell.length_c   1.000
_cell.angle_alpha   90.00
_cell.angle_beta   90.00
_cell.angle_gamma   90.00
#
_symmetry.space_group_name_H-M   'P 1'
#
loop_
_entity.id
_entity.type
_entity.pdbx_description
1 polymer ?
#
loop_
_entity_poly.entity_id
_entity_poly.type
_entity_poly.pdbx_seq_one_letter_code
_entity_poly.pdbx_strand_id
1 'polypeptide(L)'
;MNGKIKKLVTRHSSLVTVPNGFTLIELAIVLVIVGMLVGLGASMMGPLTKRAKLHETREIVKSVYESLMGYAARNKNLPATLASLGVRTTDAYNRPLVYNAITFANLCTNTGTYITVNDNSSGTMSTQTDIAFIVLGEGENRCNQTGVASPFAIAVQDTVTACVDGSDPNAFYDDIVMYQDINAIRDKICNVFKIVTDSLPTGTEETAYPDSNLEATDGTTPYTWSILSGSLPSGLSLQNRTSGTCGSAACTLSNPCGCITGMPTMDGSFNFTVNVADNETPNRTATKSLSITINPNDPRITTEFLTYCTVNQPYPGTTLSASGGKPSYTWALAGGSSLPTGLNLNATTGEISGTPTVAGTYPFTITVTDSGSPSRSTSKTLSIAINPLP
;
A
#
# COMPACT_ATOMS: atom_id res chain seq x y z
N MET A 1 -55.61 -46.09 83.34
CA MET A 1 -56.94 -45.93 83.95
C MET A 1 -57.55 -44.65 83.37
N ASN A 2 -58.64 -44.73 82.60
CA ASN A 2 -60.03 -44.58 83.09
C ASN A 2 -60.27 -43.23 83.78
N GLY A 3 -60.95 -42.31 83.08
CA GLY A 3 -61.33 -40.97 83.57
C GLY A 3 -62.30 -40.29 82.60
N LYS A 4 -63.58 -40.68 82.66
CA LYS A 4 -64.65 -40.27 81.73
C LYS A 4 -65.44 -39.07 82.31
N ILE A 5 -66.18 -38.34 81.44
CA ILE A 5 -67.27 -37.36 81.72
C ILE A 5 -66.78 -35.89 81.89
N LYS A 6 -67.19 -34.83 81.15
CA LYS A 6 -68.33 -34.45 80.25
C LYS A 6 -69.35 -33.46 80.88
N LYS A 7 -69.20 -32.15 80.55
CA LYS A 7 -70.22 -31.06 80.47
C LYS A 7 -69.49 -29.83 79.87
N LEU A 8 -69.69 -29.30 78.65
CA LEU A 8 -70.82 -29.04 77.73
C LEU A 8 -71.55 -27.70 78.02
N VAL A 9 -71.54 -26.79 77.00
CA VAL A 9 -72.19 -25.45 76.89
C VAL A 9 -71.39 -24.32 77.59
N THR A 10 -71.05 -23.16 77.00
CA THR A 10 -71.75 -22.33 75.97
C THR A 10 -70.81 -21.71 74.91
N ARG A 11 -71.39 -21.21 73.79
CA ARG A 11 -70.82 -20.34 72.73
C ARG A 11 -70.28 -19.00 73.32
N HIS A 12 -69.60 -18.08 72.63
CA HIS A 12 -69.34 -17.72 71.21
C HIS A 12 -68.10 -16.77 71.23
N SER A 13 -67.37 -16.37 70.19
CA SER A 13 -67.40 -16.48 68.71
C SER A 13 -65.95 -16.44 68.16
N SER A 14 -65.73 -16.68 66.86
CA SER A 14 -64.46 -16.33 66.16
C SER A 14 -64.67 -15.18 65.18
N LEU A 15 -63.85 -14.13 65.24
CA LEU A 15 -63.82 -13.05 64.26
C LEU A 15 -62.91 -13.43 63.08
N VAL A 16 -63.52 -13.68 61.92
CA VAL A 16 -62.82 -13.81 60.64
C VAL A 16 -62.77 -12.44 59.98
N THR A 17 -61.58 -11.88 59.80
CA THR A 17 -61.37 -10.67 58.97
C THR A 17 -61.44 -11.06 57.51
N VAL A 18 -62.53 -10.70 56.84
CA VAL A 18 -62.68 -10.77 55.37
C VAL A 18 -61.82 -9.67 54.75
N PRO A 19 -61.11 -9.90 53.63
CA PRO A 19 -60.42 -8.82 52.92
C PRO A 19 -61.43 -7.77 52.44
N ASN A 20 -61.11 -6.48 52.58
CA ASN A 20 -61.94 -5.42 52.00
C ASN A 20 -62.07 -5.67 50.49
N GLY A 21 -63.27 -6.03 50.04
CA GLY A 21 -63.58 -6.11 48.61
C GLY A 21 -63.46 -4.72 47.99
N PHE A 22 -62.89 -4.65 46.78
CA PHE A 22 -62.79 -3.40 46.03
C PHE A 22 -64.15 -2.71 45.97
N THR A 23 -64.17 -1.45 46.37
CA THR A 23 -65.36 -0.62 46.23
C THR A 23 -65.70 -0.46 44.74
N LEU A 24 -66.98 -0.24 44.44
CA LEU A 24 -67.42 0.08 43.08
C LEU A 24 -66.70 1.32 42.50
N ILE A 25 -66.24 2.21 43.38
CA ILE A 25 -65.46 3.41 43.04
C ILE A 25 -64.03 3.03 42.61
N GLU A 26 -63.34 2.17 43.35
CA GLU A 26 -62.00 1.70 42.96
C GLU A 26 -62.03 0.93 41.65
N LEU A 27 -63.03 0.05 41.45
CA LEU A 27 -63.18 -0.69 40.20
C LEU A 27 -63.51 0.24 39.01
N ALA A 28 -64.31 1.29 39.22
CA ALA A 28 -64.57 2.32 38.21
C ALA A 28 -63.30 3.13 37.87
N ILE A 29 -62.51 3.54 38.87
CA ILE A 29 -61.24 4.27 38.67
C ILE A 29 -60.23 3.42 37.90
N VAL A 30 -60.08 2.13 38.25
CA VAL A 30 -59.21 1.21 37.53
C VAL A 30 -59.63 1.06 36.06
N LEU A 31 -60.93 0.90 35.79
CA LEU A 31 -61.43 0.81 34.40
C LEU A 31 -61.21 2.10 33.60
N VAL A 32 -61.35 3.28 34.22
CA VAL A 32 -61.04 4.57 33.58
C VAL A 32 -59.54 4.71 33.28
N ILE A 33 -58.67 4.36 34.23
CA ILE A 33 -57.21 4.41 34.04
C ILE A 33 -56.78 3.42 32.96
N VAL A 34 -57.28 2.19 32.96
CA VAL A 34 -56.98 1.18 31.93
C VAL A 34 -57.51 1.64 30.57
N GLY A 35 -58.73 2.17 30.49
CA GLY A 35 -59.27 2.74 29.25
C GLY A 35 -58.43 3.89 28.69
N MET A 36 -57.95 4.78 29.56
CA MET A 36 -57.07 5.89 29.17
C MET A 36 -55.69 5.39 28.71
N LEU A 37 -55.09 4.44 29.43
CA LEU A 37 -53.79 3.84 29.06
C LEU A 37 -53.87 3.07 27.74
N VAL A 38 -54.94 2.31 27.51
CA VAL A 38 -55.16 1.60 26.23
C VAL A 38 -55.42 2.58 25.09
N GLY A 39 -56.21 3.64 25.32
CA GLY A 39 -56.45 4.69 24.32
C GLY A 39 -55.18 5.45 23.92
N LEU A 40 -54.35 5.85 24.89
CA LEU A 40 -53.05 6.47 24.64
C LEU A 40 -52.08 5.51 23.94
N GLY A 41 -51.97 4.27 24.45
CA GLY A 41 -51.07 3.25 23.89
C GLY A 41 -51.40 2.87 22.45
N ALA A 42 -52.68 2.71 22.11
CA ALA A 42 -53.12 2.38 20.75
C ALA A 42 -52.71 3.46 19.74
N SER A 43 -52.77 4.75 20.12
CA SER A 43 -52.37 5.85 19.24
C SER A 43 -50.87 5.85 18.89
N MET A 44 -50.03 5.34 19.79
CA MET A 44 -48.56 5.29 19.62
C MET A 44 -48.08 4.05 18.85
N MET A 45 -48.84 2.95 18.85
CA MET A 45 -48.45 1.70 18.19
C MET A 45 -48.16 1.86 16.69
N GLY A 46 -48.96 2.65 15.97
CA GLY A 46 -48.75 2.92 14.53
C GLY A 46 -47.40 3.59 14.26
N PRO A 47 -47.15 4.82 14.78
CA PRO A 47 -45.88 5.52 14.59
C PRO A 47 -44.65 4.75 15.09
N LEU A 48 -44.76 4.02 16.21
CA LEU A 48 -43.66 3.19 16.72
C LEU A 48 -43.38 1.99 15.81
N THR A 49 -44.42 1.33 15.28
CA THR A 49 -44.25 0.24 14.30
C THR A 49 -43.60 0.73 13.01
N LYS A 50 -44.01 1.89 12.48
CA LYS A 50 -43.37 2.49 11.29
C LYS A 50 -41.89 2.80 11.53
N ARG A 51 -41.54 3.39 12.69
CA ARG A 51 -40.14 3.66 13.07
C ARG A 51 -39.32 2.38 13.23
N ALA A 52 -39.90 1.34 13.85
CA ALA A 52 -39.25 0.04 14.01
C ALA A 52 -38.98 -0.62 12.65
N LYS A 53 -39.97 -0.61 11.74
CA LYS A 53 -39.81 -1.13 10.38
C LYS A 53 -38.80 -0.35 9.54
N LEU A 54 -38.79 0.99 9.62
CA LEU A 54 -37.79 1.81 8.94
C LEU A 54 -36.37 1.49 9.42
N HIS A 55 -36.19 1.27 10.72
CA HIS A 55 -34.92 0.82 11.30
C HIS A 55 -34.56 -0.59 10.84
N GLU A 56 -35.51 -1.52 10.83
CA GLU A 56 -35.30 -2.89 10.35
C GLU A 56 -34.90 -2.91 8.86
N THR A 57 -35.64 -2.22 7.99
CA THR A 57 -35.31 -2.07 6.56
C THR A 57 -33.92 -1.45 6.38
N ARG A 58 -33.50 -0.49 7.21
CA ARG A 58 -32.15 0.08 7.14
C ARG A 58 -31.05 -0.94 7.44
N GLU A 59 -31.20 -1.74 8.49
CA GLU A 59 -30.21 -2.79 8.80
C GLU A 59 -30.24 -3.93 7.78
N ILE A 60 -31.40 -4.24 7.18
CA ILE A 60 -31.50 -5.17 6.05
C ILE A 60 -30.71 -4.67 4.84
N VAL A 61 -31.00 -3.46 4.35
CA VAL A 61 -30.31 -2.89 3.17
C VAL A 61 -28.80 -2.78 3.42
N LYS A 62 -28.40 -2.37 4.63
CA LYS A 62 -27.00 -2.34 5.06
C LYS A 62 -26.33 -3.72 5.05
N SER A 63 -27.00 -4.75 5.60
CA SER A 63 -26.49 -6.12 5.60
C SER A 63 -26.31 -6.67 4.18
N VAL A 64 -27.22 -6.34 3.25
CA VAL A 64 -27.09 -6.68 1.83
C VAL A 64 -25.92 -5.93 1.18
N TYR A 65 -25.78 -4.63 1.43
CA TYR A 65 -24.64 -3.82 0.95
C TYR A 65 -23.28 -4.39 1.43
N GLU A 66 -23.15 -4.70 2.72
CA GLU A 66 -21.92 -5.28 3.29
C GLU A 66 -21.62 -6.67 2.68
N SER A 67 -22.66 -7.47 2.43
CA SER A 67 -22.53 -8.78 1.78
C SER A 67 -22.12 -8.68 0.31
N LEU A 68 -22.63 -7.68 -0.42
CA LEU A 68 -22.20 -7.37 -1.79
C LEU A 68 -20.72 -6.95 -1.83
N MET A 69 -20.29 -6.10 -0.90
CA MET A 69 -18.88 -5.71 -0.76
C MET A 69 -17.98 -6.92 -0.43
N GLY A 70 -18.42 -7.83 0.45
CA GLY A 70 -17.70 -9.07 0.76
C GLY A 70 -17.62 -10.04 -0.43
N TYR A 71 -18.71 -10.17 -1.20
CA TYR A 71 -18.73 -10.97 -2.43
C TYR A 71 -17.79 -10.39 -3.49
N ALA A 72 -17.84 -9.07 -3.71
CA ALA A 72 -16.96 -8.37 -4.64
C ALA A 72 -15.48 -8.53 -4.25
N ALA A 73 -15.16 -8.39 -2.96
CA ALA A 73 -13.80 -8.59 -2.44
C ALA A 73 -13.23 -9.98 -2.78
N ARG A 74 -14.06 -11.03 -2.69
CA ARG A 74 -13.69 -12.42 -3.00
C ARG A 74 -13.60 -12.69 -4.49
N ASN A 75 -14.63 -12.34 -5.25
CA ASN A 75 -14.84 -12.83 -6.62
C ASN A 75 -14.42 -11.82 -7.72
N LYS A 76 -14.08 -10.58 -7.33
CA LYS A 76 -13.80 -9.44 -8.23
C LYS A 76 -14.92 -9.13 -9.22
N ASN A 77 -16.13 -9.60 -8.97
CA ASN A 77 -17.34 -9.31 -9.72
C ASN A 77 -18.54 -9.16 -8.76
N LEU A 78 -19.68 -8.74 -9.28
CA LEU A 78 -20.93 -8.66 -8.53
C LEU A 78 -21.84 -9.86 -8.84
N PRO A 79 -22.66 -10.32 -7.89
CA PRO A 79 -23.58 -11.42 -8.13
C PRO A 79 -24.71 -10.99 -9.07
N ALA A 80 -25.18 -11.91 -9.91
CA ALA A 80 -26.31 -11.64 -10.80
C ALA A 80 -27.64 -11.43 -10.04
N THR A 81 -27.80 -12.01 -8.83
CA THR A 81 -28.97 -11.84 -7.97
C THR A 81 -28.61 -11.90 -6.49
N LEU A 82 -29.37 -11.20 -5.63
CA LEU A 82 -29.19 -11.22 -4.17
C LEU A 82 -29.36 -12.62 -3.54
N ALA A 83 -30.17 -13.50 -4.18
CA ALA A 83 -30.41 -14.86 -3.68
C ALA A 83 -29.12 -15.69 -3.54
N SER A 84 -28.09 -15.39 -4.33
CA SER A 84 -26.78 -16.06 -4.27
C SER A 84 -25.94 -15.70 -3.03
N LEU A 85 -26.31 -14.67 -2.28
CA LEU A 85 -25.56 -14.19 -1.11
C LEU A 85 -26.01 -14.81 0.22
N GLY A 86 -27.12 -15.56 0.25
CA GLY A 86 -27.70 -16.08 1.48
C GLY A 86 -28.28 -15.00 2.42
N VAL A 87 -28.47 -13.78 1.91
CA VAL A 87 -29.03 -12.63 2.65
C VAL A 87 -30.55 -12.59 2.57
N ARG A 88 -31.18 -11.82 3.46
CA ARG A 88 -32.61 -11.48 3.35
C ARG A 88 -32.83 -10.61 2.11
N THR A 89 -33.70 -11.06 1.22
CA THR A 89 -34.04 -10.38 -0.04
C THR A 89 -35.32 -9.55 0.03
N THR A 90 -35.88 -9.35 1.23
CA THR A 90 -37.09 -8.57 1.47
C THR A 90 -36.94 -7.56 2.61
N ASP A 91 -37.65 -6.44 2.52
CA ASP A 91 -37.70 -5.40 3.56
C ASP A 91 -38.58 -5.79 4.78
N ALA A 92 -38.74 -4.87 5.74
CA ALA A 92 -39.62 -5.04 6.92
C ALA A 92 -41.14 -5.00 6.62
N TYR A 93 -41.52 -4.79 5.36
CA TYR A 93 -42.88 -4.87 4.83
C TYR A 93 -43.10 -6.13 3.97
N ASN A 94 -42.13 -7.06 3.96
CA ASN A 94 -42.10 -8.29 3.16
C ASN A 94 -42.12 -8.04 1.63
N ARG A 95 -41.55 -6.93 1.18
CA ARG A 95 -41.42 -6.58 -0.24
C ARG A 95 -40.03 -6.95 -0.75
N PRO A 96 -39.87 -7.46 -1.99
CA PRO A 96 -38.56 -7.70 -2.57
C PRO A 96 -37.69 -6.44 -2.57
N LEU A 97 -36.42 -6.58 -2.24
CA LEU A 97 -35.45 -5.51 -2.42
C LEU A 97 -35.14 -5.34 -3.91
N VAL A 98 -35.10 -4.10 -4.37
CA VAL A 98 -34.61 -3.75 -5.70
C VAL A 98 -33.09 -3.82 -5.69
N TYR A 99 -32.52 -4.59 -6.60
CA TYR A 99 -31.07 -4.71 -6.79
C TYR A 99 -30.76 -4.50 -8.27
N ASN A 100 -29.99 -3.45 -8.56
CA ASN A 100 -29.49 -3.15 -9.89
C ASN A 100 -27.96 -3.05 -9.83
N ALA A 101 -27.26 -3.74 -10.72
CA ALA A 101 -25.80 -3.86 -10.69
C ALA A 101 -25.25 -4.10 -12.09
N ILE A 102 -23.99 -3.73 -12.30
CA ILE A 102 -23.30 -4.06 -13.54
C ILE A 102 -23.16 -5.58 -13.71
N THR A 103 -23.38 -6.05 -14.94
CA THR A 103 -23.44 -7.48 -15.26
C THR A 103 -22.10 -8.01 -15.77
N PHE A 104 -21.66 -9.14 -15.21
CA PHE A 104 -20.59 -10.02 -15.69
C PHE A 104 -19.16 -9.46 -15.90
N ALA A 105 -18.89 -8.19 -15.62
CA ALA A 105 -17.55 -7.63 -15.73
C ALA A 105 -16.69 -7.88 -14.47
N ASN A 106 -15.40 -8.14 -14.66
CA ASN A 106 -14.41 -8.04 -13.59
C ASN A 106 -14.29 -6.56 -13.19
N LEU A 107 -14.58 -6.26 -11.93
CA LEU A 107 -14.59 -4.91 -11.35
C LEU A 107 -13.24 -4.21 -11.51
N CYS A 108 -12.15 -4.96 -11.53
CA CYS A 108 -10.78 -4.45 -11.63
C CYS A 108 -10.33 -4.09 -13.06
N THR A 109 -11.03 -4.57 -14.10
CA THR A 109 -10.63 -4.36 -15.51
C THR A 109 -11.68 -3.66 -16.38
N ASN A 110 -12.92 -3.50 -15.89
CA ASN A 110 -13.97 -2.79 -16.63
C ASN A 110 -13.69 -1.28 -16.79
N THR A 111 -14.09 -0.66 -17.91
CA THR A 111 -13.76 0.74 -18.24
C THR A 111 -14.78 1.79 -17.75
N GLY A 112 -15.86 1.38 -17.08
CA GLY A 112 -16.84 2.30 -16.47
C GLY A 112 -18.19 1.62 -16.20
N THR A 113 -19.21 2.39 -15.80
CA THR A 113 -20.60 1.92 -15.75
C THR A 113 -21.58 2.92 -16.36
N TYR A 114 -22.75 2.42 -16.77
CA TYR A 114 -23.85 3.26 -17.25
C TYR A 114 -24.86 3.64 -16.15
N ILE A 115 -24.64 3.23 -14.89
CA ILE A 115 -25.56 3.54 -13.79
C ILE A 115 -25.19 4.91 -13.21
N THR A 116 -26.19 5.79 -13.11
CA THR A 116 -26.07 7.13 -12.53
C THR A 116 -27.07 7.32 -11.38
N VAL A 117 -26.74 8.20 -10.44
CA VAL A 117 -27.54 8.52 -9.24
C VAL A 117 -27.52 10.03 -9.02
N ASN A 118 -28.68 10.66 -8.86
CA ASN A 118 -28.80 12.11 -8.64
C ASN A 118 -28.83 12.46 -7.16
N ASP A 119 -27.71 12.23 -6.46
CA ASP A 119 -27.66 12.42 -5.01
C ASP A 119 -27.91 13.88 -4.58
N ASN A 120 -28.66 14.07 -3.50
CA ASN A 120 -28.95 15.38 -2.89
C ASN A 120 -28.62 15.39 -1.38
N SER A 121 -27.85 14.40 -0.90
CA SER A 121 -27.43 14.26 0.51
C SER A 121 -26.75 15.50 1.09
N SER A 122 -26.06 16.27 0.24
CA SER A 122 -25.34 17.49 0.60
C SER A 122 -26.21 18.76 0.61
N GLY A 123 -27.50 18.66 0.25
CA GLY A 123 -28.38 19.81 0.02
C GLY A 123 -28.16 20.51 -1.32
N THR A 124 -27.26 20.01 -2.17
CA THR A 124 -27.12 20.36 -3.58
C THR A 124 -27.20 19.08 -4.41
N MET A 125 -28.02 19.09 -5.47
CA MET A 125 -28.18 17.92 -6.34
C MET A 125 -26.93 17.70 -7.19
N SER A 126 -26.36 16.50 -7.12
CA SER A 126 -25.10 16.10 -7.74
C SER A 126 -25.27 14.73 -8.41
N THR A 127 -25.13 14.69 -9.73
CA THR A 127 -25.16 13.43 -10.49
C THR A 127 -23.84 12.67 -10.29
N GLN A 128 -23.92 11.56 -9.58
CA GLN A 128 -22.86 10.55 -9.47
C GLN A 128 -22.95 9.63 -10.69
N THR A 129 -21.82 9.36 -11.34
CA THR A 129 -21.69 8.38 -12.41
C THR A 129 -20.99 7.11 -11.90
N ASP A 130 -20.81 6.11 -12.76
CA ASP A 130 -19.95 4.96 -12.50
C ASP A 130 -20.34 4.11 -11.27
N ILE A 131 -21.64 4.06 -10.97
CA ILE A 131 -22.18 3.26 -9.86
C ILE A 131 -22.16 1.76 -10.19
N ALA A 132 -21.47 0.97 -9.37
CA ALA A 132 -21.35 -0.47 -9.57
C ALA A 132 -22.65 -1.23 -9.22
N PHE A 133 -23.33 -0.82 -8.13
CA PHE A 133 -24.62 -1.36 -7.73
C PHE A 133 -25.45 -0.39 -6.89
N ILE A 134 -26.77 -0.65 -6.84
CA ILE A 134 -27.80 -0.01 -6.03
C ILE A 134 -28.62 -1.10 -5.33
N VAL A 135 -28.91 -0.94 -4.04
CA VAL A 135 -29.86 -1.75 -3.25
C VAL A 135 -30.89 -0.81 -2.61
N LEU A 136 -32.17 -1.04 -2.91
CA LEU A 136 -33.32 -0.23 -2.45
C LEU A 136 -34.38 -1.12 -1.77
N GLY A 137 -34.95 -0.67 -0.66
CA GLY A 137 -36.18 -1.21 -0.08
C GLY A 137 -37.36 -0.24 -0.22
N GLU A 138 -38.47 -0.71 -0.81
CA GLU A 138 -39.63 0.08 -1.30
C GLU A 138 -40.67 0.50 -0.22
N GLY A 139 -40.23 0.65 1.03
CA GLY A 139 -41.02 1.20 2.13
C GLY A 139 -42.42 0.59 2.36
N GLU A 140 -43.36 1.42 2.77
CA GLU A 140 -44.78 1.13 3.03
C GLU A 140 -45.68 1.48 1.84
N ASN A 141 -45.27 2.38 0.93
CA ASN A 141 -46.11 2.86 -0.18
C ASN A 141 -45.76 2.31 -1.59
N ARG A 142 -44.57 1.69 -1.78
CA ARG A 142 -44.03 1.22 -3.09
C ARG A 142 -43.71 2.33 -4.09
N CYS A 143 -43.60 3.56 -3.61
CA CYS A 143 -43.22 4.68 -4.43
C CYS A 143 -41.77 5.00 -4.13
N ASN A 144 -40.91 4.91 -5.14
CA ASN A 144 -39.52 5.37 -5.07
C ASN A 144 -39.51 6.91 -4.96
N GLN A 145 -39.82 7.43 -3.76
CA GLN A 145 -40.08 8.84 -3.49
C GLN A 145 -38.79 9.61 -3.29
N THR A 146 -37.95 9.62 -4.32
CA THR A 146 -36.64 10.27 -4.28
C THR A 146 -36.75 11.75 -4.64
N GLY A 147 -37.46 12.50 -3.80
CA GLY A 147 -37.71 13.92 -3.96
C GLY A 147 -36.60 14.84 -3.44
N VAL A 148 -36.64 16.11 -3.84
CA VAL A 148 -35.63 17.16 -3.56
C VAL A 148 -35.44 17.55 -2.07
N ALA A 149 -36.04 16.84 -1.11
CA ALA A 149 -36.00 17.18 0.32
C ALA A 149 -35.91 15.96 1.26
N SER A 150 -35.10 14.96 0.89
CA SER A 150 -34.63 13.87 1.77
C SER A 150 -33.17 13.53 1.43
N PRO A 151 -32.37 12.89 2.31
CA PRO A 151 -30.91 12.92 2.20
C PRO A 151 -30.30 11.99 1.11
N PHE A 152 -31.09 11.55 0.13
CA PHE A 152 -30.61 11.04 -1.16
C PHE A 152 -31.76 11.09 -2.17
N ALA A 153 -31.45 11.36 -3.44
CA ALA A 153 -32.38 11.14 -4.54
C ALA A 153 -31.78 10.14 -5.54
N ILE A 154 -32.54 9.11 -5.94
CA ILE A 154 -32.11 8.04 -6.84
C ILE A 154 -33.16 7.86 -7.95
N ALA A 155 -33.04 8.70 -8.97
CA ALA A 155 -33.71 8.49 -10.24
C ALA A 155 -32.91 7.45 -11.06
N VAL A 156 -33.29 6.17 -10.98
CA VAL A 156 -32.80 5.16 -11.91
C VAL A 156 -33.50 5.37 -13.25
N GLN A 157 -32.76 5.75 -14.30
CA GLN A 157 -33.34 5.75 -15.65
C GLN A 157 -33.84 4.34 -16.02
N ASP A 158 -35.04 4.28 -16.58
CA ASP A 158 -35.72 3.09 -17.12
C ASP A 158 -36.16 1.95 -16.17
N THR A 159 -36.25 2.16 -14.85
CA THR A 159 -36.98 1.20 -13.98
C THR A 159 -37.97 1.82 -13.01
N VAL A 160 -39.22 1.34 -13.11
CA VAL A 160 -40.42 1.66 -12.33
C VAL A 160 -41.12 2.98 -12.68
N THR A 161 -42.42 2.86 -12.97
CA THR A 161 -43.35 3.97 -13.22
C THR A 161 -43.41 4.88 -12.00
N ALA A 162 -43.20 6.19 -12.20
CA ALA A 162 -43.41 7.17 -11.16
C ALA A 162 -44.89 7.13 -10.69
N CYS A 163 -45.15 6.59 -9.50
CA CYS A 163 -46.39 6.93 -8.81
C CYS A 163 -46.27 8.39 -8.38
N VAL A 164 -47.09 9.23 -9.00
CA VAL A 164 -47.30 10.60 -8.58
C VAL A 164 -48.03 10.52 -7.25
N ASP A 165 -47.31 10.78 -6.16
CA ASP A 165 -47.95 10.86 -4.85
C ASP A 165 -48.88 12.08 -4.86
N GLY A 166 -50.16 11.81 -4.66
CA GLY A 166 -51.23 12.77 -4.85
C GLY A 166 -51.22 13.84 -3.77
N SER A 167 -50.45 14.90 -3.96
CA SER A 167 -50.59 16.19 -3.27
C SER A 167 -50.48 16.19 -1.73
N ASP A 168 -49.76 15.24 -1.11
CA ASP A 168 -49.40 15.35 0.31
C ASP A 168 -47.93 15.83 0.49
N PRO A 169 -47.70 17.11 0.83
CA PRO A 169 -46.36 17.62 1.16
C PRO A 169 -45.81 17.07 2.49
N ASN A 170 -46.54 16.21 3.20
CA ASN A 170 -46.12 15.54 4.44
C ASN A 170 -45.86 14.03 4.25
N ALA A 171 -45.82 13.53 3.01
CA ALA A 171 -45.41 12.15 2.75
C ALA A 171 -44.01 11.88 3.33
N PHE A 172 -43.94 11.05 4.37
CA PHE A 172 -42.68 10.72 5.03
C PHE A 172 -41.91 9.70 4.19
N TYR A 173 -40.75 10.11 3.70
CA TYR A 173 -39.78 9.24 3.04
C TYR A 173 -39.45 8.00 3.88
N ASP A 174 -39.83 6.83 3.39
CA ASP A 174 -39.70 5.53 4.05
C ASP A 174 -38.83 4.53 3.26
N ASP A 175 -38.49 4.85 2.01
CA ASP A 175 -37.46 4.18 1.21
C ASP A 175 -36.08 4.24 1.90
N ILE A 176 -35.33 3.14 1.83
CA ILE A 176 -33.91 3.11 2.17
C ILE A 176 -33.11 2.64 0.96
N VAL A 177 -32.11 3.43 0.56
CA VAL A 177 -31.19 3.07 -0.52
C VAL A 177 -29.74 3.11 -0.06
N MET A 178 -28.96 2.18 -0.57
CA MET A 178 -27.49 2.23 -0.55
C MET A 178 -26.96 1.92 -1.94
N TYR A 179 -25.94 2.64 -2.37
CA TYR A 179 -25.26 2.43 -3.64
C TYR A 179 -23.75 2.53 -3.45
N GLN A 180 -22.99 2.13 -4.45
CA GLN A 180 -21.53 2.20 -4.39
C GLN A 180 -20.91 2.52 -5.75
N ASP A 181 -20.12 3.59 -5.82
CA ASP A 181 -19.24 3.92 -6.96
C ASP A 181 -18.20 2.80 -7.17
N ILE A 182 -17.94 2.46 -8.43
CA ILE A 182 -17.06 1.37 -8.84
C ILE A 182 -15.59 1.63 -8.49
N ASN A 183 -15.14 2.89 -8.48
CA ASN A 183 -13.75 3.24 -8.19
C ASN A 183 -13.44 3.05 -6.70
N ALA A 184 -14.35 3.48 -5.83
CA ALA A 184 -14.29 3.23 -4.39
C ALA A 184 -14.49 1.74 -4.01
N ILE A 185 -15.01 0.89 -4.91
CA ILE A 185 -14.86 -0.57 -4.78
C ILE A 185 -13.43 -0.99 -5.13
N ARG A 186 -12.93 -0.57 -6.30
CA ARG A 186 -11.59 -0.92 -6.79
C ARG A 186 -10.51 -0.60 -5.77
N ASP A 187 -10.52 0.59 -5.16
CA ASP A 187 -9.54 0.99 -4.15
C ASP A 187 -9.50 0.04 -2.93
N LYS A 188 -10.62 -0.63 -2.63
CA LYS A 188 -10.76 -1.55 -1.49
C LYS A 188 -10.51 -3.01 -1.85
N ILE A 189 -10.80 -3.43 -3.09
CA ILE A 189 -10.78 -4.86 -3.49
C ILE A 189 -9.77 -5.20 -4.59
N CYS A 190 -9.39 -4.24 -5.41
CA CYS A 190 -8.48 -4.45 -6.52
C CYS A 190 -7.07 -4.09 -6.05
N ASN A 191 -6.34 -5.13 -5.68
CA ASN A 191 -4.90 -5.13 -5.48
C ASN A 191 -4.22 -4.21 -6.51
N VAL A 192 -3.79 -3.01 -6.09
CA VAL A 192 -3.21 -2.02 -7.00
C VAL A 192 -1.81 -2.50 -7.38
N PHE A 193 -1.63 -2.87 -8.65
CA PHE A 193 -0.34 -3.30 -9.18
C PHE A 193 0.69 -2.21 -8.93
N LYS A 194 1.78 -2.55 -8.22
CA LYS A 194 2.73 -1.57 -7.70
C LYS A 194 4.13 -2.16 -7.52
N ILE A 195 5.12 -1.29 -7.63
CA ILE A 195 6.54 -1.61 -7.38
C ILE A 195 6.84 -1.42 -5.89
N VAL A 196 7.28 -2.48 -5.23
CA VAL A 196 7.58 -2.50 -3.79
C VAL A 196 9.07 -2.29 -3.47
N THR A 197 9.97 -2.36 -4.45
CA THR A 197 11.37 -1.92 -4.26
C THR A 197 11.42 -0.45 -3.87
N ASP A 198 11.82 -0.15 -2.63
CA ASP A 198 11.88 1.24 -2.11
C ASP A 198 13.24 1.91 -2.36
N SER A 199 14.32 1.13 -2.39
CA SER A 199 15.68 1.62 -2.61
C SER A 199 16.55 0.57 -3.30
N LEU A 200 17.59 1.02 -3.99
CA LEU A 200 18.62 0.17 -4.59
C LEU A 200 19.96 0.39 -3.86
N PRO A 201 20.85 -0.62 -3.78
CA PRO A 201 22.13 -0.48 -3.12
C PRO A 201 23.05 0.50 -3.86
N THR A 202 24.02 1.08 -3.14
CA THR A 202 25.08 1.88 -3.75
C THR A 202 26.07 0.98 -4.48
N GLY A 203 26.54 1.39 -5.65
CA GLY A 203 27.66 0.77 -6.35
C GLY A 203 28.99 1.46 -6.05
N THR A 204 30.07 0.90 -6.57
CA THR A 204 31.39 1.54 -6.66
C THR A 204 31.86 1.43 -8.10
N GLU A 205 32.43 2.51 -8.62
CA GLU A 205 33.02 2.56 -9.97
C GLU A 205 34.00 1.40 -10.18
N GLU A 206 33.94 0.78 -11.36
CA GLU A 206 34.77 -0.36 -11.76
C GLU A 206 34.73 -1.57 -10.81
N THR A 207 33.64 -1.73 -10.05
CA THR A 207 33.34 -2.92 -9.26
C THR A 207 32.03 -3.53 -9.72
N ALA A 208 31.89 -4.87 -9.73
CA ALA A 208 30.62 -5.49 -10.07
C ALA A 208 29.50 -4.97 -9.14
N TYR A 209 28.42 -4.46 -9.74
CA TYR A 209 27.29 -3.93 -8.98
C TYR A 209 26.57 -5.06 -8.22
N PRO A 210 26.12 -4.86 -6.97
CA PRO A 210 25.42 -5.90 -6.22
C PRO A 210 24.16 -6.37 -6.96
N ASP A 211 24.04 -7.67 -7.20
CA ASP A 211 22.87 -8.24 -7.89
C ASP A 211 21.58 -7.77 -7.20
N SER A 212 20.82 -6.92 -7.89
CA SER A 212 19.66 -6.21 -7.33
C SER A 212 18.39 -6.58 -8.09
N ASN A 213 17.37 -7.03 -7.36
CA ASN A 213 16.06 -7.38 -7.92
C ASN A 213 15.06 -6.24 -7.76
N LEU A 214 14.34 -5.95 -8.84
CA LEU A 214 13.13 -5.14 -8.80
C LEU A 214 11.92 -6.03 -8.47
N GLU A 215 11.11 -5.59 -7.52
CA GLU A 215 9.99 -6.32 -6.97
C GLU A 215 8.70 -5.53 -7.16
N ALA A 216 7.69 -6.23 -7.65
CA ALA A 216 6.32 -5.76 -7.74
C ALA A 216 5.40 -6.77 -7.06
N THR A 217 4.23 -6.30 -6.65
CA THR A 217 3.16 -7.14 -6.10
C THR A 217 1.88 -6.83 -6.84
N ASP A 218 0.82 -7.62 -6.60
CA ASP A 218 -0.55 -7.26 -6.96
C ASP A 218 -0.87 -7.25 -8.47
N GLY A 219 -0.02 -7.88 -9.29
CA GLY A 219 -0.24 -8.13 -10.73
C GLY A 219 0.02 -9.58 -11.15
N THR A 220 -0.37 -9.92 -12.37
CA THR A 220 -0.24 -11.28 -12.95
C THR A 220 1.18 -11.53 -13.49
N THR A 221 1.88 -12.54 -12.98
CA THR A 221 3.19 -12.97 -13.50
C THR A 221 3.06 -13.68 -14.87
N PRO A 222 4.05 -13.61 -15.78
CA PRO A 222 5.38 -12.99 -15.63
C PRO A 222 5.36 -11.45 -15.70
N TYR A 223 6.25 -10.80 -14.93
CA TYR A 223 6.43 -9.35 -15.00
C TYR A 223 7.46 -8.96 -16.07
N THR A 224 7.18 -7.90 -16.81
CA THR A 224 8.11 -7.31 -17.78
C THR A 224 8.56 -5.94 -17.31
N TRP A 225 9.83 -5.82 -16.96
CA TRP A 225 10.47 -4.60 -16.47
C TRP A 225 11.12 -3.79 -17.59
N SER A 226 10.99 -2.47 -17.53
CA SER A 226 11.63 -1.52 -18.45
C SER A 226 12.02 -0.21 -17.75
N ILE A 227 12.93 0.54 -18.36
CA ILE A 227 13.20 1.94 -17.97
C ILE A 227 12.24 2.84 -18.78
N LEU A 228 11.43 3.64 -18.10
CA LEU A 228 10.49 4.57 -18.71
C LEU A 228 11.12 5.93 -19.00
N SER A 229 11.96 6.43 -18.08
CA SER A 229 12.65 7.71 -18.22
C SER A 229 13.93 7.76 -17.39
N GLY A 230 14.84 8.67 -17.75
CA GLY A 230 16.21 8.69 -17.21
C GLY A 230 17.07 7.56 -17.77
N SER A 231 18.19 7.26 -17.11
CA SER A 231 19.11 6.19 -17.49
C SER A 231 19.71 5.54 -16.26
N LEU A 232 20.05 4.25 -16.38
CA LEU A 232 20.95 3.60 -15.44
C LEU A 232 22.37 4.20 -15.54
N PRO A 233 23.22 4.07 -14.51
CA PRO A 233 24.64 4.36 -14.60
C PRO A 233 25.29 3.62 -15.78
N SER A 234 26.22 4.27 -16.48
CA SER A 234 26.97 3.68 -17.60
C SER A 234 27.62 2.35 -17.19
N GLY A 235 27.38 1.29 -17.96
CA GLY A 235 27.88 -0.06 -17.65
C GLY A 235 26.93 -0.93 -16.82
N LEU A 236 25.80 -0.38 -16.33
CA LEU A 236 24.70 -1.16 -15.76
C LEU A 236 23.58 -1.39 -16.78
N SER A 237 22.85 -2.49 -16.62
CA SER A 237 21.74 -2.90 -17.48
C SER A 237 20.58 -3.46 -16.66
N LEU A 238 19.35 -3.18 -17.09
CA LEU A 238 18.13 -3.85 -16.61
C LEU A 238 17.85 -5.07 -17.49
N GLN A 239 17.74 -6.24 -16.89
CA GLN A 239 17.52 -7.51 -17.58
C GLN A 239 16.31 -8.23 -17.00
N ASN A 240 15.37 -8.65 -17.86
CA ASN A 240 14.29 -9.55 -17.49
C ASN A 240 14.84 -10.99 -17.45
N ARG A 241 15.39 -11.38 -16.31
CA ARG A 241 16.16 -12.63 -16.15
C ARG A 241 15.21 -13.80 -15.92
N THR A 242 15.28 -14.82 -16.78
CA THR A 242 14.42 -16.02 -16.75
C THR A 242 15.06 -17.26 -16.10
N SER A 243 16.32 -17.16 -15.65
CA SER A 243 17.03 -18.26 -14.99
C SER A 243 18.18 -17.77 -14.10
N GLY A 244 18.49 -18.51 -13.04
CA GLY A 244 19.52 -18.15 -12.06
C GLY A 244 18.97 -17.28 -10.93
N THR A 245 19.81 -16.41 -10.37
CA THR A 245 19.47 -15.58 -9.21
C THR A 245 19.57 -14.08 -9.50
N CYS A 246 18.94 -13.29 -8.63
CA CYS A 246 18.89 -11.84 -8.69
C CYS A 246 18.77 -11.31 -7.26
N GLY A 247 19.91 -10.97 -6.65
CA GLY A 247 19.97 -10.83 -5.19
C GLY A 247 19.51 -12.11 -4.51
N SER A 248 18.53 -12.00 -3.62
CA SER A 248 17.86 -13.14 -2.97
C SER A 248 16.78 -13.84 -3.81
N ALA A 249 16.37 -13.27 -4.95
CA ALA A 249 15.30 -13.85 -5.78
C ALA A 249 15.84 -14.96 -6.69
N ALA A 250 15.09 -16.06 -6.79
CA ALA A 250 15.32 -17.13 -7.76
C ALA A 250 14.42 -16.89 -8.99
N CYS A 251 15.03 -16.83 -10.17
CA CYS A 251 14.38 -16.39 -11.40
C CYS A 251 14.04 -17.60 -12.28
N THR A 252 12.83 -17.62 -12.84
CA THR A 252 12.34 -18.71 -13.68
C THR A 252 11.64 -18.20 -14.94
N LEU A 253 11.33 -19.09 -15.88
CA LEU A 253 10.53 -18.76 -17.07
C LEU A 253 9.09 -18.34 -16.72
N SER A 254 8.53 -18.85 -15.61
CA SER A 254 7.20 -18.48 -15.13
C SER A 254 7.19 -17.22 -14.26
N ASN A 255 8.33 -16.87 -13.65
CA ASN A 255 8.52 -15.70 -12.82
C ASN A 255 9.91 -15.08 -13.07
N PRO A 256 10.08 -14.30 -14.14
CA PRO A 256 11.32 -13.60 -14.43
C PRO A 256 11.56 -12.44 -13.47
N CYS A 257 12.82 -12.21 -13.13
CA CYS A 257 13.26 -11.14 -12.24
C CYS A 257 13.61 -9.87 -13.03
N GLY A 258 13.36 -8.69 -12.47
CA GLY A 258 13.85 -7.41 -13.01
C GLY A 258 15.23 -7.09 -12.45
N CYS A 259 16.29 -7.57 -13.09
CA CYS A 259 17.65 -7.51 -12.53
C CYS A 259 18.44 -6.29 -13.02
N ILE A 260 18.97 -5.51 -12.09
CA ILE A 260 19.98 -4.50 -12.41
C ILE A 260 21.36 -5.12 -12.14
N THR A 261 22.14 -5.28 -13.21
CA THR A 261 23.46 -5.93 -13.19
C THR A 261 24.45 -5.22 -14.10
N GLY A 262 25.74 -5.38 -13.83
CA GLY A 262 26.83 -4.83 -14.64
C GLY A 262 28.00 -4.34 -13.79
N MET A 263 28.85 -3.53 -14.40
CA MET A 263 30.02 -2.92 -13.79
C MET A 263 29.97 -1.42 -14.15
N PRO A 264 29.70 -0.52 -13.20
CA PRO A 264 29.49 0.88 -13.50
C PRO A 264 30.82 1.54 -13.85
N THR A 265 30.85 2.36 -14.90
CA THR A 265 32.07 2.98 -15.46
C THR A 265 32.11 4.49 -15.27
N MET A 266 31.27 5.02 -14.39
CA MET A 266 31.17 6.43 -14.04
C MET A 266 30.51 6.55 -12.67
N ASP A 267 31.08 7.38 -11.80
CA ASP A 267 30.52 7.71 -10.48
C ASP A 267 29.40 8.77 -10.56
N GLY A 268 28.74 9.00 -9.43
CA GLY A 268 27.68 9.99 -9.29
C GLY A 268 26.32 9.40 -8.93
N SER A 269 25.28 10.23 -9.01
CA SER A 269 23.90 9.85 -8.63
C SER A 269 22.98 9.88 -9.84
N PHE A 270 22.41 8.73 -10.17
CA PHE A 270 21.62 8.50 -11.38
C PHE A 270 20.17 8.23 -11.00
N ASN A 271 19.26 9.14 -11.41
CA ASN A 271 17.82 9.04 -11.18
C ASN A 271 17.12 8.51 -12.43
N PHE A 272 16.23 7.55 -12.27
CA PHE A 272 15.46 6.95 -13.36
C PHE A 272 14.09 6.50 -12.89
N THR A 273 13.15 6.37 -13.83
CA THR A 273 11.82 5.81 -13.55
C THR A 273 11.73 4.42 -14.15
N VAL A 274 11.52 3.43 -13.29
CA VAL A 274 11.19 2.06 -13.71
C VAL A 274 9.71 1.98 -14.05
N ASN A 275 9.39 1.18 -15.07
CA ASN A 275 8.06 0.70 -15.38
C ASN A 275 8.05 -0.82 -15.29
N VAL A 276 6.96 -1.37 -14.77
CA VAL A 276 6.66 -2.80 -14.85
C VAL A 276 5.30 -2.98 -15.50
N ALA A 277 5.21 -3.95 -16.40
CA ALA A 277 3.95 -4.45 -16.94
C ALA A 277 3.69 -5.87 -16.42
N ASP A 278 2.45 -6.17 -16.08
CA ASP A 278 2.01 -7.53 -15.77
C ASP A 278 1.54 -8.29 -17.03
N ASN A 279 1.13 -9.55 -16.87
CA ASN A 279 0.67 -10.42 -17.95
C ASN A 279 -0.87 -10.56 -18.00
N GLU A 280 -1.63 -9.58 -17.51
CA GLU A 280 -3.08 -9.52 -17.72
C GLU A 280 -3.42 -9.00 -19.14
N THR A 281 -4.69 -9.07 -19.56
CA THR A 281 -5.16 -8.51 -20.84
C THR A 281 -6.41 -7.66 -20.60
N PRO A 282 -6.36 -6.33 -20.71
CA PRO A 282 -5.17 -5.52 -21.03
C PRO A 282 -4.13 -5.57 -19.90
N ASN A 283 -2.84 -5.47 -20.27
CA ASN A 283 -1.74 -5.47 -19.31
C ASN A 283 -1.85 -4.27 -18.36
N ARG A 284 -1.69 -4.52 -17.07
CA ARG A 284 -1.62 -3.48 -16.04
C ARG A 284 -0.19 -2.99 -15.94
N THR A 285 0.00 -1.69 -15.69
CA THR A 285 1.33 -1.08 -15.54
C THR A 285 1.46 -0.36 -14.21
N ALA A 286 2.70 -0.31 -13.70
CA ALA A 286 3.06 0.45 -12.52
C ALA A 286 4.42 1.11 -12.73
N THR A 287 4.61 2.30 -12.16
CA THR A 287 5.85 3.08 -12.29
C THR A 287 6.37 3.52 -10.93
N LYS A 288 7.69 3.67 -10.81
CA LYS A 288 8.34 4.19 -9.59
C LYS A 288 9.66 4.86 -9.96
N SER A 289 9.92 6.03 -9.39
CA SER A 289 11.22 6.69 -9.51
C SER A 289 12.18 6.09 -8.49
N LEU A 290 13.37 5.73 -8.95
CA LEU A 290 14.45 5.15 -8.15
C LEU A 290 15.77 5.87 -8.46
N SER A 291 16.76 5.69 -7.60
CA SER A 291 18.10 6.25 -7.75
C SER A 291 19.15 5.20 -7.46
N ILE A 292 20.26 5.22 -8.21
CA ILE A 292 21.50 4.50 -7.88
C ILE A 292 22.60 5.53 -7.69
N THR A 293 23.31 5.44 -6.57
CA THR A 293 24.55 6.18 -6.34
C THR A 293 25.73 5.26 -6.59
N ILE A 294 26.65 5.68 -7.45
CA ILE A 294 27.93 5.02 -7.70
C ILE A 294 29.02 5.84 -7.01
N ASN A 295 29.73 5.23 -6.07
CA ASN A 295 30.85 5.86 -5.38
C ASN A 295 32.11 5.87 -6.28
N PRO A 296 32.95 6.91 -6.20
CA PRO A 296 34.23 6.95 -6.89
C PRO A 296 35.17 5.81 -6.45
N ASN A 297 35.97 5.31 -7.38
CA ASN A 297 37.05 4.38 -7.12
C ASN A 297 38.40 5.10 -7.31
N ASP A 298 38.81 5.91 -6.33
CA ASP A 298 40.07 6.67 -6.44
C ASP A 298 41.30 5.76 -6.27
N PRO A 299 42.39 5.98 -7.05
CA PRO A 299 43.64 5.25 -6.87
C PRO A 299 44.30 5.62 -5.54
N ARG A 300 44.94 4.65 -4.88
CA ARG A 300 45.66 4.80 -3.62
C ARG A 300 47.04 4.15 -3.73
N ILE A 301 48.09 4.87 -3.31
CA ILE A 301 49.44 4.32 -3.19
C ILE A 301 49.51 3.40 -1.96
N THR A 302 49.78 2.11 -2.20
CA THR A 302 49.86 1.06 -1.18
C THR A 302 51.29 0.81 -0.67
N THR A 303 52.31 1.38 -1.32
CA THR A 303 53.68 1.38 -0.79
C THR A 303 53.74 2.18 0.51
N GLU A 304 54.08 1.52 1.62
CA GLU A 304 54.18 2.15 2.95
C GLU A 304 55.62 2.59 3.29
N PHE A 305 56.63 1.81 2.89
CA PHE A 305 58.04 2.08 3.16
C PHE A 305 58.91 1.80 1.93
N LEU A 306 60.08 2.43 1.88
CA LEU A 306 61.11 2.22 0.87
C LEU A 306 62.40 1.75 1.54
N THR A 307 63.15 0.87 0.88
CA THR A 307 64.40 0.32 1.40
C THR A 307 65.46 1.43 1.49
N TYR A 308 66.25 1.43 2.57
CA TYR A 308 67.42 2.31 2.63
C TYR A 308 68.52 1.82 1.67
N CYS A 309 69.48 2.69 1.39
CA CYS A 309 70.67 2.34 0.62
C CYS A 309 71.90 3.07 1.18
N THR A 310 73.06 2.88 0.55
CA THR A 310 74.32 3.56 0.92
C THR A 310 74.82 4.42 -0.24
N VAL A 311 75.48 5.54 0.06
CA VAL A 311 76.12 6.41 -0.94
C VAL A 311 77.00 5.59 -1.90
N ASN A 312 76.93 5.91 -3.19
CA ASN A 312 77.68 5.30 -4.29
C ASN A 312 77.46 3.78 -4.49
N GLN A 313 76.40 3.20 -3.92
CA GLN A 313 75.95 1.84 -4.24
C GLN A 313 74.63 1.86 -5.03
N PRO A 314 74.38 0.89 -5.93
CA PRO A 314 73.10 0.78 -6.61
C PRO A 314 71.95 0.70 -5.61
N TYR A 315 70.91 1.51 -5.81
CA TYR A 315 69.66 1.37 -5.06
C TYR A 315 69.05 -0.01 -5.35
N PRO A 316 68.59 -0.77 -4.34
CA PRO A 316 68.22 -2.19 -4.49
C PRO A 316 66.95 -2.45 -5.34
N GLY A 317 66.42 -1.44 -6.02
CA GLY A 317 65.17 -1.48 -6.79
C GLY A 317 63.95 -1.47 -5.88
N THR A 318 63.00 -0.58 -6.13
CA THR A 318 61.69 -0.66 -5.49
C THR A 318 60.63 -0.16 -6.45
N THR A 319 59.72 -1.05 -6.81
CA THR A 319 58.55 -0.72 -7.63
C THR A 319 57.43 -0.23 -6.73
N LEU A 320 56.96 0.99 -6.99
CA LEU A 320 55.80 1.55 -6.30
C LEU A 320 54.54 0.78 -6.69
N SER A 321 53.63 0.66 -5.72
CA SER A 321 52.40 -0.12 -5.80
C SER A 321 51.19 0.75 -5.48
N ALA A 322 50.10 0.53 -6.23
CA ALA A 322 48.82 1.21 -6.06
C ALA A 322 47.65 0.25 -6.24
N SER A 323 46.48 0.65 -5.73
CA SER A 323 45.20 -0.07 -5.79
C SER A 323 44.06 0.92 -5.95
N GLY A 324 42.93 0.51 -6.55
CA GLY A 324 41.84 1.43 -6.86
C GLY A 324 42.13 2.27 -8.10
N GLY A 325 41.11 2.93 -8.65
CA GLY A 325 41.19 3.54 -9.98
C GLY A 325 41.36 2.51 -11.10
N LYS A 326 41.45 3.01 -12.33
CA LYS A 326 41.56 2.19 -13.55
C LYS A 326 43.02 1.88 -13.94
N PRO A 327 43.49 0.61 -13.87
CA PRO A 327 44.80 0.25 -14.40
C PRO A 327 44.86 0.47 -15.92
N SER A 328 45.96 0.96 -16.51
CA SER A 328 47.30 1.15 -15.95
C SER A 328 47.52 2.48 -15.22
N TYR A 329 48.47 2.48 -14.27
CA TYR A 329 48.89 3.68 -13.54
C TYR A 329 50.08 4.40 -14.20
N THR A 330 50.11 5.73 -14.08
CA THR A 330 51.26 6.58 -14.37
C THR A 330 51.76 7.22 -13.09
N TRP A 331 53.08 7.27 -12.91
CA TRP A 331 53.76 7.75 -11.70
C TRP A 331 54.55 9.02 -11.97
N ALA A 332 54.44 10.00 -11.08
CA ALA A 332 55.20 11.25 -11.16
C ALA A 332 55.65 11.72 -9.78
N LEU A 333 56.69 12.55 -9.72
CA LEU A 333 56.95 13.39 -8.55
C LEU A 333 55.96 14.54 -8.54
N ALA A 334 55.39 14.85 -7.37
CA ALA A 334 54.56 16.04 -7.20
C ALA A 334 55.40 17.32 -7.40
N GLY A 335 54.77 18.42 -7.83
CA GLY A 335 55.45 19.69 -8.07
C GLY A 335 56.26 20.15 -6.85
N GLY A 336 57.55 20.43 -7.06
CA GLY A 336 58.48 20.81 -5.98
C GLY A 336 59.09 19.63 -5.19
N SER A 337 58.73 18.39 -5.47
CA SER A 337 59.43 17.20 -4.93
C SER A 337 60.56 16.74 -5.85
N SER A 338 61.64 16.24 -5.26
CA SER A 338 62.75 15.60 -5.98
C SER A 338 63.14 14.29 -5.29
N LEU A 339 63.59 13.31 -6.08
CA LEU A 339 64.33 12.16 -5.55
C LEU A 339 65.74 12.60 -5.10
N PRO A 340 66.41 11.81 -4.25
CA PRO A 340 67.84 11.99 -3.98
C PRO A 340 68.68 12.03 -5.26
N THR A 341 69.75 12.83 -5.25
CA THR A 341 70.63 13.00 -6.40
C THR A 341 71.25 11.67 -6.81
N GLY A 342 70.97 11.24 -8.05
CA GLY A 342 71.42 9.97 -8.62
C GLY A 342 70.36 8.86 -8.66
N LEU A 343 69.15 9.10 -8.11
CA LEU A 343 67.99 8.22 -8.28
C LEU A 343 66.99 8.80 -9.29
N ASN A 344 66.28 7.92 -10.01
CA ASN A 344 65.26 8.25 -10.99
C ASN A 344 63.98 7.44 -10.73
N LEU A 345 62.83 7.97 -11.16
CA LEU A 345 61.54 7.29 -11.17
C LEU A 345 61.18 6.93 -12.61
N ASN A 346 60.89 5.66 -12.88
CA ASN A 346 60.25 5.24 -14.13
C ASN A 346 58.74 5.51 -14.05
N ALA A 347 58.25 6.46 -14.87
CA ALA A 347 56.86 6.90 -14.84
C ALA A 347 55.83 5.82 -15.20
N THR A 348 56.21 4.79 -15.96
CA THR A 348 55.28 3.72 -16.40
C THR A 348 55.31 2.52 -15.48
N THR A 349 56.49 2.13 -14.97
CA THR A 349 56.61 0.97 -14.07
C THR A 349 56.46 1.33 -12.60
N GLY A 350 56.68 2.59 -12.22
CA GLY A 350 56.77 3.01 -10.81
C GLY A 350 58.09 2.60 -10.14
N GLU A 351 59.07 2.10 -10.89
CA GLU A 351 60.37 1.69 -10.34
C GLU A 351 61.25 2.90 -9.99
N ILE A 352 61.75 2.92 -8.75
CA ILE A 352 62.84 3.81 -8.34
C ILE A 352 64.17 3.05 -8.46
N SER A 353 65.12 3.61 -9.22
CA SER A 353 66.44 3.00 -9.47
C SER A 353 67.52 4.07 -9.70
N GLY A 354 68.80 3.66 -9.59
CA GLY A 354 69.96 4.54 -9.76
C GLY A 354 71.05 4.30 -8.70
N THR A 355 71.94 5.27 -8.53
CA THR A 355 73.05 5.24 -7.56
C THR A 355 73.14 6.60 -6.87
N PRO A 356 72.79 6.72 -5.59
CA PRO A 356 72.70 8.00 -4.91
C PRO A 356 74.07 8.52 -4.48
N THR A 357 74.30 9.82 -4.60
CA THR A 357 75.62 10.45 -4.40
C THR A 357 75.80 11.20 -3.08
N VAL A 358 74.72 11.46 -2.33
CA VAL A 358 74.74 12.25 -1.09
C VAL A 358 73.98 11.52 0.02
N ALA A 359 74.57 11.45 1.21
CA ALA A 359 73.94 10.85 2.38
C ALA A 359 72.88 11.78 2.99
N GLY A 360 71.80 11.21 3.52
CA GLY A 360 70.71 11.95 4.14
C GLY A 360 69.39 11.20 4.11
N THR A 361 68.35 11.80 4.69
CA THR A 361 66.97 11.31 4.61
C THR A 361 66.16 12.29 3.77
N TYR A 362 65.59 11.79 2.68
CA TYR A 362 64.94 12.61 1.67
C TYR A 362 63.44 12.28 1.63
N PRO A 363 62.58 13.15 2.19
CA PRO A 363 61.14 13.06 1.98
C PRO A 363 60.79 13.59 0.58
N PHE A 364 59.93 12.88 -0.15
CA PHE A 364 59.42 13.31 -1.45
C PHE A 364 57.98 12.83 -1.63
N THR A 365 57.19 13.58 -2.40
CA THR A 365 55.80 13.22 -2.68
C THR A 365 55.68 12.64 -4.08
N ILE A 366 55.12 11.44 -4.16
CA ILE A 366 54.76 10.78 -5.41
C ILE A 366 53.27 10.98 -5.66
N THR A 367 52.91 11.25 -6.91
CA THR A 367 51.55 11.19 -7.43
C THR A 367 51.40 9.93 -8.29
N VAL A 368 50.32 9.19 -8.06
CA VAL A 368 49.83 8.15 -8.97
C VAL A 368 48.59 8.67 -9.68
N THR A 369 48.52 8.48 -10.99
CA THR A 369 47.38 8.81 -11.84
C THR A 369 46.90 7.54 -12.52
N ASP A 370 45.60 7.30 -12.54
CA ASP A 370 45.02 6.15 -13.23
C ASP A 370 44.72 6.44 -14.71
N SER A 371 44.24 5.42 -15.44
CA SER A 371 43.81 5.55 -16.84
C SER A 371 42.31 5.80 -17.01
N GLY A 372 41.65 6.33 -15.97
CA GLY A 372 40.24 6.67 -15.97
C GLY A 372 39.89 7.74 -17.01
N SER A 373 38.59 7.92 -17.26
CA SER A 373 38.07 9.00 -18.11
C SER A 373 36.81 9.59 -17.48
N PRO A 374 36.92 10.59 -16.58
CA PRO A 374 38.14 11.35 -16.24
C PRO A 374 39.18 10.53 -15.45
N SER A 375 40.46 10.88 -15.61
CA SER A 375 41.53 10.25 -14.84
C SER A 375 41.58 10.80 -13.41
N ARG A 376 41.80 9.91 -12.45
CA ARG A 376 41.88 10.21 -11.02
C ARG A 376 43.34 10.19 -10.57
N SER A 377 43.69 11.02 -9.58
CA SER A 377 45.07 11.13 -9.10
C SER A 377 45.13 11.28 -7.58
N THR A 378 46.06 10.56 -6.95
CA THR A 378 46.34 10.62 -5.51
C THR A 378 47.83 10.79 -5.27
N SER A 379 48.19 11.56 -4.24
CA SER A 379 49.58 11.74 -3.83
C SER A 379 49.87 11.16 -2.45
N LYS A 380 51.10 10.64 -2.25
CA LYS A 380 51.60 10.15 -0.97
C LYS A 380 53.05 10.58 -0.78
N THR A 381 53.37 11.08 0.40
CA THR A 381 54.76 11.36 0.80
C THR A 381 55.43 10.07 1.25
N LEU A 382 56.60 9.78 0.68
CA LEU A 382 57.49 8.68 1.05
C LEU A 382 58.85 9.26 1.44
N SER A 383 59.74 8.43 1.98
CA SER A 383 61.12 8.84 2.26
C SER A 383 62.11 7.73 1.96
N ILE A 384 63.29 8.10 1.46
CA ILE A 384 64.45 7.20 1.31
C ILE A 384 65.54 7.70 2.25
N ALA A 385 66.14 6.77 3.00
CA ALA A 385 67.37 7.01 3.76
C ALA A 385 68.57 6.52 2.95
N ILE A 386 69.56 7.40 2.77
CA ILE A 386 70.86 7.11 2.18
C ILE A 386 71.90 7.22 3.27
N ASN A 387 72.41 6.08 3.69
CA ASN A 387 73.46 5.97 4.69
C ASN A 387 74.81 6.39 4.06
N PRO A 388 75.73 7.00 4.85
CA PRO A 388 77.09 7.24 4.39
C PRO A 388 77.81 5.92 4.06
N LEU A 389 78.90 6.03 3.30
CA LEU A 389 79.86 4.93 3.18
C LEU A 389 80.50 4.66 4.56
N PRO A 390 80.69 3.38 4.96
CA PRO A 390 81.30 3.01 6.23
C PRO A 390 82.81 3.31 6.29
#